data_AF-A0A1S3QM18-F1
#
_entry.id   AF-A0A1S3QM18-F1
#
_cell.length_a   1.000
_cell.length_b   1.000
_cell.length_c   1.000
_cell.angle_alpha   90.00
_cell.angle_beta   90.00
_cell.angle_gamma   90.00
#
_symmetry.space_group_name_H-M   'P 1'
#
loop_
_entity.id
_entity.type
_entity.pdbx_description
1 polymer ?
#
loop_
_entity_poly.entity_id
_entity_poly.type
_entity_poly.pdbx_seq_one_letter_code
_entity_poly.pdbx_strand_id
1 'polypeptide(L)'
;MKLTGNRLVRPGEEENAAISEVGTVRYMAPEVLEGAVNLRDCESALKQVDMYALGLIYWETFMRCTDLFPGEAVPDYQMVFQAEAGNHPSFEDMQVLVSREKERPKFPEAWKGNSLVRLTAIVLPLH
;
A
#
# COMPACT_ATOMS: atom_id res chain seq x y z
N MET A 1 -31.94 -27.17 9.98
CA MET A 1 -31.19 -27.15 8.71
C MET A 1 -30.06 -26.14 8.83
N LYS A 2 -28.81 -26.60 8.92
CA LYS A 2 -27.61 -25.77 8.75
C LYS A 2 -26.87 -26.35 7.56
N LEU A 3 -26.90 -25.65 6.43
CA LEU A 3 -26.09 -25.95 5.25
C LEU A 3 -24.74 -25.25 5.45
N THR A 4 -23.85 -25.85 6.23
CA THR A 4 -22.43 -25.48 6.19
C THR A 4 -21.77 -26.40 5.19
N GLY A 5 -21.65 -25.92 3.95
CA GLY A 5 -20.81 -26.57 2.96
C GLY A 5 -19.38 -26.60 3.49
N ASN A 6 -18.79 -27.79 3.54
CA ASN A 6 -17.36 -27.97 3.72
C ASN A 6 -16.65 -27.29 2.55
N ARG A 7 -16.21 -26.05 2.74
CA ARG A 7 -15.21 -25.45 1.86
C ARG A 7 -13.90 -26.17 2.17
N LEU A 8 -13.51 -27.09 1.31
CA LEU A 8 -12.17 -27.70 1.32
C LEU A 8 -11.18 -26.58 0.99
N VAL A 9 -10.65 -25.91 2.02
CA VAL A 9 -9.61 -24.91 1.85
C VAL A 9 -8.33 -25.65 1.50
N ARG A 10 -7.72 -25.28 0.37
CA ARG A 10 -6.47 -25.93 -0.07
C ARG A 10 -5.33 -25.46 0.84
N PRO A 11 -4.29 -26.26 1.08
CA PRO A 11 -3.17 -25.90 1.98
C PRO A 11 -2.42 -24.58 1.66
N GLY A 12 -2.64 -23.95 0.50
CA GLY A 12 -2.11 -22.62 0.17
C GLY A 12 -3.13 -21.47 0.27
N GLU A 13 -4.42 -21.76 0.40
CA GLU A 13 -5.47 -20.74 0.60
C GLU A 13 -5.55 -20.29 2.07
N GLU A 14 -5.26 -21.20 3.02
CA GLU A 14 -5.16 -20.88 4.46
C GLU A 14 -3.98 -19.94 4.75
N GLU A 15 -2.83 -20.15 4.11
CA GLU A 15 -1.64 -19.33 4.30
C GLU A 15 -1.80 -17.93 3.67
N ASN A 16 -2.49 -17.82 2.52
CA ASN A 16 -2.86 -16.52 1.93
C ASN A 16 -3.84 -15.74 2.80
N ALA A 17 -4.80 -16.42 3.45
CA ALA A 17 -5.73 -15.79 4.38
C ALA A 17 -5.01 -15.27 5.64
N ALA A 18 -4.04 -16.02 6.17
CA ALA A 18 -3.27 -15.58 7.34
C ALA A 18 -2.44 -14.30 7.07
N ILE A 19 -1.97 -14.09 5.84
CA ILE A 19 -1.18 -12.90 5.47
C ILE A 19 -2.07 -11.66 5.31
N SER A 20 -3.31 -11.80 4.82
CA SER A 20 -4.24 -10.67 4.71
C SER A 20 -4.92 -10.30 6.03
N GLU A 21 -4.86 -11.18 7.04
CA GLU A 21 -5.43 -10.96 8.37
C GLU A 21 -4.54 -10.14 9.33
N VAL A 22 -3.28 -9.87 8.97
CA VAL A 22 -2.31 -9.19 9.85
C VAL A 22 -1.71 -7.94 9.20
N GLY A 23 -1.44 -6.92 10.02
CA GLY A 23 -0.79 -5.67 9.59
C GLY A 23 -1.71 -4.44 9.65
N THR A 24 -1.17 -3.28 9.25
CA THR A 24 -1.95 -2.03 9.20
C THR A 24 -2.53 -1.87 7.80
N VAL A 25 -3.85 -1.96 7.69
CA VAL A 25 -4.62 -1.98 6.42
C VAL A 25 -4.19 -0.90 5.41
N ARG A 26 -3.94 0.33 5.88
CA ARG A 26 -3.50 1.47 5.03
C ARG A 26 -2.22 1.20 4.24
N TYR A 27 -1.33 0.34 4.75
CA TYR A 27 -0.01 0.08 4.19
C TYR A 27 0.11 -1.28 3.50
N MET A 28 -1.00 -2.03 3.39
CA MET A 28 -1.01 -3.33 2.73
C MET A 28 -0.83 -3.16 1.21
N ALA A 29 0.05 -3.98 0.63
CA ALA A 29 0.27 -4.04 -0.81
C ALA A 29 -0.96 -4.59 -1.55
N PRO A 30 -1.17 -4.22 -2.83
CA PRO A 30 -2.34 -4.66 -3.60
C PRO A 30 -2.46 -6.20 -3.66
N GLU A 31 -1.36 -6.93 -3.78
CA GLU A 31 -1.35 -8.39 -3.79
C GLU A 31 -1.79 -9.00 -2.44
N VAL A 32 -1.57 -8.30 -1.33
CA VAL A 32 -2.09 -8.69 0.00
C VAL A 32 -3.57 -8.40 0.09
N LEU A 33 -4.00 -7.22 -0.37
CA LEU A 33 -5.41 -6.82 -0.42
C LEU A 33 -6.25 -7.73 -1.32
N GLU A 34 -5.66 -8.30 -2.37
CA GLU A 34 -6.28 -9.24 -3.30
C GLU A 34 -6.19 -10.70 -2.86
N GLY A 35 -5.40 -11.01 -1.82
CA GLY A 35 -5.09 -12.39 -1.43
C GLY A 35 -4.33 -13.17 -2.53
N ALA A 36 -3.59 -12.46 -3.36
CA ALA A 36 -2.90 -12.96 -4.56
C ALA A 36 -1.37 -13.06 -4.37
N VAL A 37 -0.90 -13.11 -3.12
CA VAL A 37 0.53 -13.23 -2.77
C VAL A 37 1.10 -14.56 -3.32
N ASN A 38 2.27 -14.49 -3.95
CA ASN A 38 2.93 -15.67 -4.50
C ASN A 38 3.68 -16.47 -3.42
N LEU A 39 2.99 -17.40 -2.77
CA LEU A 39 3.57 -18.22 -1.70
C LEU A 39 4.59 -19.26 -2.16
N ARG A 40 4.72 -19.51 -3.47
CA ARG A 40 5.78 -20.39 -3.99
C ARG A 40 7.17 -19.78 -3.82
N ASP A 41 7.24 -18.45 -3.79
CA ASP A 41 8.43 -17.65 -3.51
C ASP A 41 8.08 -16.61 -2.43
N CYS A 42 7.69 -17.13 -1.27
CA CYS A 42 7.19 -16.33 -0.14
C CYS A 42 8.23 -15.29 0.33
N GLU A 43 9.51 -15.64 0.34
CA GLU A 43 10.58 -14.71 0.78
C GLU A 43 10.64 -13.46 -0.10
N SER A 44 10.66 -13.63 -1.43
CA SER A 44 10.68 -12.50 -2.34
C SER A 44 9.36 -11.73 -2.33
N ALA A 45 8.22 -12.43 -2.21
CA ALA A 45 6.91 -11.80 -2.15
C ALA A 45 6.76 -10.91 -0.92
N LEU A 46 7.14 -11.40 0.27
CA LEU A 46 7.09 -10.62 1.51
C LEU A 46 8.04 -9.41 1.47
N LYS A 47 9.23 -9.55 0.89
CA LYS A 47 10.13 -8.39 0.67
C LYS A 47 9.51 -7.35 -0.25
N GLN A 48 8.75 -7.75 -1.27
CA GLN A 48 8.05 -6.81 -2.15
C GLN A 48 6.93 -6.06 -1.40
N VAL A 49 6.17 -6.77 -0.56
CA VAL A 49 5.17 -6.17 0.33
C VAL A 49 5.80 -5.13 1.27
N ASP A 50 6.95 -5.47 1.88
CA ASP A 50 7.68 -4.54 2.74
C ASP A 50 8.17 -3.30 1.97
N MET A 51 8.67 -3.50 0.74
CA MET A 51 9.12 -2.39 -0.11
C MET A 51 7.97 -1.48 -0.52
N TYR A 52 6.77 -2.02 -0.76
CA TYR A 52 5.57 -1.23 -1.02
C TYR A 52 5.24 -0.34 0.19
N ALA A 53 5.17 -0.93 1.39
CA ALA A 53 4.91 -0.19 2.62
C ALA A 53 5.98 0.89 2.88
N LEU A 54 7.26 0.56 2.67
CA LEU A 54 8.36 1.52 2.77
C LEU A 54 8.21 2.70 1.80
N GLY A 55 7.78 2.44 0.57
CA GLY A 55 7.51 3.48 -0.43
C GLY A 55 6.46 4.50 0.04
N LEU A 56 5.39 4.01 0.68
CA LEU A 56 4.35 4.86 1.27
C LEU A 56 4.90 5.71 2.44
N ILE A 57 5.72 5.11 3.32
CA ILE A 57 6.33 5.82 4.45
C ILE A 57 7.33 6.89 3.97
N TYR A 58 8.08 6.62 2.90
CA TYR A 58 8.93 7.64 2.31
C TYR A 58 8.12 8.79 1.72
N TRP A 59 6.98 8.53 1.08
CA TRP A 59 6.09 9.59 0.65
C TRP A 59 5.66 10.48 1.83
N GLU A 60 5.22 9.89 2.94
CA GLU A 60 4.82 10.65 4.15
C GLU A 60 5.99 11.48 4.72
N THR A 61 7.19 10.88 4.75
CA THR A 61 8.41 11.55 5.22
C THR A 61 8.77 12.73 4.31
N PHE A 62 8.70 12.53 3.00
CA PHE A 62 9.05 13.53 2.00
C PHE A 62 8.05 14.67 1.97
N MET A 63 6.76 14.42 2.21
CA MET A 63 5.72 15.45 2.37
C MET A 63 6.02 16.43 3.52
N ARG A 64 6.93 16.06 4.44
CA ARG A 64 7.39 16.89 5.56
C ARG A 64 8.81 17.42 5.42
N CYS A 65 9.49 17.13 4.31
CA CYS A 65 10.87 17.56 4.07
C CYS A 65 10.92 18.97 3.45
N THR A 66 11.43 19.96 4.18
CA THR A 66 11.55 21.36 3.71
C THR A 66 12.31 21.50 2.41
N ASP A 67 13.36 20.70 2.22
CA ASP A 67 14.23 20.77 1.04
C ASP A 67 13.52 20.32 -0.24
N LEU A 68 12.39 19.60 -0.09
CA LEU A 68 11.55 19.18 -1.21
C LEU A 68 10.46 20.22 -1.56
N PHE A 69 10.31 21.30 -0.79
CA PHE A 69 9.36 22.39 -1.04
C PHE A 69 10.08 23.75 -1.10
N PRO A 70 11.02 23.96 -2.05
CA PRO A 70 11.78 25.20 -2.12
C PRO A 70 10.88 26.39 -2.49
N GLY A 71 10.78 27.36 -1.59
CA GLY A 71 9.94 28.55 -1.80
C GLY A 71 8.45 28.33 -1.56
N GLU A 72 8.05 27.15 -1.09
CA GLU A 72 6.68 26.80 -0.74
C GLU A 72 6.58 26.42 0.75
N ALA A 73 5.39 26.55 1.33
CA ALA A 73 5.14 26.04 2.67
C ALA A 73 5.03 24.52 2.65
N VAL A 74 5.71 23.85 3.59
CA VAL A 74 5.60 22.39 3.73
C VAL A 74 4.19 22.03 4.21
N PRO A 75 3.44 21.16 3.50
CA PRO A 75 2.08 20.76 3.89
C PRO A 75 2.03 20.12 5.28
N ASP A 76 0.92 20.27 6.00
CA ASP A 76 0.70 19.56 7.25
C ASP A 76 0.81 18.04 7.07
N TYR A 77 1.22 17.35 8.14
CA TYR A 77 1.35 15.90 8.09
C TYR A 77 -0.01 15.25 7.82
N GLN A 78 -0.01 14.34 6.84
CA GLN A 78 -1.11 13.45 6.54
C GLN A 78 -0.56 12.05 6.30
N MET A 79 -1.27 11.04 6.80
CA MET A 79 -1.00 9.66 6.45
C MET A 79 -1.30 9.45 4.97
N VAL A 80 -0.63 8.48 4.37
CA VAL A 80 -0.91 8.09 2.99
C VAL A 80 -2.38 7.70 2.81
N PHE A 81 -3.03 8.15 1.73
CA PHE A 81 -4.46 7.94 1.46
C PHE A 81 -5.43 8.50 2.52
N GLN A 82 -4.99 9.37 3.43
CA GLN A 82 -5.87 9.93 4.47
C GLN A 82 -6.97 10.82 3.88
N ALA A 83 -6.68 11.54 2.80
CA ALA A 83 -7.65 12.40 2.14
C ALA A 83 -8.76 11.59 1.44
N GLU A 84 -8.40 10.44 0.86
CA GLU A 84 -9.28 9.56 0.11
C GLU A 84 -10.07 8.61 1.03
N ALA A 85 -9.42 8.01 2.02
CA ALA A 85 -9.97 6.92 2.83
C ALA A 85 -10.18 7.27 4.32
N GLY A 86 -9.93 8.53 4.71
CA GLY A 86 -10.07 8.99 6.09
C GLY A 86 -9.01 8.41 7.04
N ASN A 87 -9.24 8.49 8.35
CA ASN A 87 -8.27 8.08 9.38
C ASN A 87 -8.22 6.57 9.63
N HIS A 88 -9.36 5.89 9.48
CA HIS A 88 -9.52 4.47 9.83
C HIS A 88 -10.17 3.71 8.66
N PRO A 89 -9.46 3.54 7.53
CA PRO A 89 -9.99 2.83 6.39
C PRO A 89 -10.20 1.36 6.74
N SER A 90 -11.30 0.79 6.25
CA SER A 90 -11.52 -0.65 6.29
C SER A 90 -10.65 -1.35 5.24
N PHE A 91 -10.56 -2.67 5.34
CA PHE A 91 -9.87 -3.48 4.33
C PHE A 91 -10.52 -3.32 2.94
N GLU A 92 -11.85 -3.24 2.88
CA GLU A 92 -12.58 -3.05 1.63
C GLU A 92 -12.30 -1.67 1.00
N ASP A 93 -12.23 -0.61 1.81
CA ASP A 93 -11.89 0.73 1.32
C ASP A 93 -10.51 0.74 0.64
N MET A 94 -9.51 0.14 1.30
CA MET A 94 -8.16 0.06 0.75
C MET A 94 -8.08 -0.85 -0.47
N GLN A 95 -8.80 -1.98 -0.47
CA GLN A 95 -8.88 -2.87 -1.64
C GLN A 95 -9.48 -2.15 -2.84
N VAL A 96 -10.56 -1.39 -2.66
CA VAL A 96 -11.15 -0.61 -3.76
C VAL A 96 -10.15 0.44 -4.25
N LEU A 97 -9.62 1.25 -3.35
CA LEU A 97 -8.74 2.37 -3.68
C LEU A 97 -7.43 1.91 -4.36
N VAL A 98 -6.71 0.98 -3.75
CA VAL A 98 -5.34 0.61 -4.17
C VAL A 98 -5.33 -0.44 -5.28
N SER A 99 -6.20 -1.44 -5.20
CA SER A 99 -6.23 -2.56 -6.16
C SER A 99 -7.16 -2.29 -7.33
N ARG A 100 -8.41 -1.86 -7.08
CA ARG A 100 -9.42 -1.72 -8.16
C ARG A 100 -9.28 -0.40 -8.91
N GLU A 101 -9.16 0.71 -8.18
CA GLU A 101 -9.01 2.05 -8.75
C GLU A 101 -7.55 2.36 -9.10
N LYS A 102 -6.61 1.54 -8.61
CA LYS A 102 -5.17 1.70 -8.82
C LYS A 102 -4.64 3.06 -8.38
N GLU A 103 -5.28 3.67 -7.39
CA GLU A 103 -4.86 4.95 -6.84
C GLU A 103 -3.47 4.82 -6.19
N ARG A 104 -2.71 5.91 -6.29
CA ARG A 104 -1.36 6.02 -5.73
C ARG A 104 -1.20 7.40 -5.09
N PRO A 105 -0.33 7.56 -4.09
CA PRO A 105 -0.09 8.85 -3.45
C PRO A 105 0.34 9.88 -4.49
N LYS A 106 -0.30 11.06 -4.46
CA LYS A 106 0.00 12.13 -5.40
C LYS A 106 1.31 12.80 -5.01
N PHE A 107 2.16 13.04 -5.99
CA PHE A 107 3.43 13.73 -5.79
C PHE A 107 3.27 15.23 -6.10
N PRO A 108 3.66 16.13 -5.18
CA PRO A 108 3.67 17.57 -5.44
C PRO A 108 4.48 17.97 -6.67
N GLU A 109 4.02 19.01 -7.36
CA GLU A 109 4.69 19.58 -8.54
C GLU A 109 6.12 20.03 -8.25
N ALA A 110 6.36 20.56 -7.04
CA ALA A 110 7.68 20.98 -6.54
C ALA A 110 8.73 19.86 -6.64
N TRP A 111 8.31 18.60 -6.67
CA TRP A 111 9.20 17.45 -6.66
C TRP A 111 9.63 16.97 -8.05
N LYS A 112 9.03 17.47 -9.15
CA LYS A 112 9.27 16.96 -10.52
C LYS A 112 10.74 16.99 -10.96
N GLY A 113 11.53 17.90 -10.41
CA GLY A 113 12.97 18.01 -10.68
C GLY A 113 13.89 17.17 -9.79
N ASN A 114 13.35 16.51 -8.74
CA ASN A 114 14.14 15.81 -7.75
C ASN A 114 14.24 14.30 -8.03
N SER A 115 15.46 13.80 -8.26
CA SER A 115 15.72 12.40 -8.58
C SER A 115 15.40 11.43 -7.44
N LEU A 116 15.48 11.87 -6.18
CA LEU A 116 15.18 11.03 -5.01
C LEU A 116 13.69 10.69 -4.93
N VAL A 117 12.83 11.65 -5.28
CA VAL A 117 11.37 11.45 -5.29
C VAL A 117 10.95 10.53 -6.44
N ARG A 118 11.65 10.59 -7.58
CA ARG A 118 11.38 9.68 -8.69
C ARG A 118 11.60 8.21 -8.30
N LEU A 119 12.52 7.92 -7.38
CA LEU A 119 12.74 6.57 -6.88
C LEU A 119 11.57 6.07 -6.02
N THR A 120 10.99 6.91 -5.16
CA THR A 120 9.76 6.54 -4.43
C THR A 120 8.57 6.26 -5.34
N ALA A 121 8.44 7.00 -6.45
CA ALA A 121 7.42 6.74 -7.45
C ALA A 121 7.66 5.41 -8.21
N ILE A 122 8.92 4.97 -8.35
CA ILE A 122 9.27 3.68 -8.97
C ILE A 122 8.91 2.50 -8.06
N VAL A 123 9.05 2.67 -6.73
CA VAL A 123 8.77 1.61 -5.74
C VAL A 123 7.27 1.39 -5.52
N LEU A 124 6.40 2.28 -6.02
CA LEU A 124 4.96 2.11 -6.06
C LEU A 124 4.56 1.63 -7.48
N PRO A 125 4.68 0.33 -7.80
CA PRO A 125 4.57 -0.09 -9.18
C PRO A 125 3.11 0.09 -9.62
N LEU A 126 2.95 0.68 -10.80
CA LEU A 126 1.80 0.49 -11.66
C LEU A 126 1.87 -0.95 -12.19
N HIS A 127 1.31 -1.91 -11.46
CA HIS A 127 0.85 -3.16 -12.08
C HIS A 127 -0.56 -2.94 -12.62
#